data_AF-Q30SW4-F1
#
_entry.id   AF-Q30SW4-F1
#
_cell.length_a   1.000
_cell.length_b   1.000
_cell.length_c   1.000
_cell.angle_alpha   90.00
_cell.angle_beta   90.00
_cell.angle_gamma   90.00
#
_symmetry.space_group_name_H-M   'P 1'
#
loop_
_entity.id
_entity.type
_entity.pdbx_description
1 polymer ?
#
loop_
_entity_poly.entity_id
_entity_poly.type
_entity_poly.pdbx_seq_one_letter_code
_entity_poly.pdbx_strand_id
1 'polypeptide(L)'
;MRSRDGNINFTLRFCSTIVLCSLSLCASEYLISYKYIVKDAILYNETLLVSKSMKKCSGKPYSELLLASNNQNDLKKIIALNSSEFIDYIHKLGLHVEHKETNINLQNSSTTTLTLRTTCFKVDLNDSFARITPLGKGEI
;
A
#
# COMPACT_ATOMS: atom_id res chain seq x y z
N MET A 1 72.55 -1.80 -37.54
CA MET A 1 71.48 -2.37 -36.70
C MET A 1 70.56 -1.23 -36.30
N ARG A 2 69.27 -1.33 -36.68
CA ARG A 2 68.24 -0.29 -36.48
C ARG A 2 67.56 -0.55 -35.13
N SER A 3 67.61 0.43 -34.23
CA SER A 3 66.72 0.45 -33.06
C SER A 3 65.41 1.12 -33.47
N ARG A 4 64.35 0.30 -33.55
CA ARG A 4 62.96 0.72 -33.56
C ARG A 4 62.49 0.65 -32.11
N ASP A 5 61.75 1.66 -31.67
CA ASP A 5 60.45 1.46 -30.99
C ASP A 5 59.83 2.81 -30.66
N GLY A 6 59.00 3.26 -31.60
CA GLY A 6 57.86 4.10 -31.28
C GLY A 6 56.62 3.23 -31.42
N ASN A 7 55.77 3.17 -30.40
CA ASN A 7 54.35 2.96 -30.59
C ASN A 7 53.58 3.35 -29.32
N ILE A 8 52.96 4.54 -29.35
CA ILE A 8 51.98 4.96 -28.35
C ILE A 8 50.65 4.32 -28.75
N ASN A 9 50.36 3.14 -28.21
CA ASN A 9 49.04 2.53 -28.40
C ASN A 9 48.07 3.13 -27.39
N PHE A 10 47.34 4.13 -27.87
CA PHE A 10 46.18 4.71 -27.23
C PHE A 10 45.01 3.73 -27.31
N THR A 11 44.97 2.72 -26.43
CA THR A 11 43.80 1.85 -26.29
C THR A 11 42.82 2.45 -25.29
N LEU A 12 42.04 3.42 -25.76
CA LEU A 12 40.73 3.74 -25.17
C LEU A 12 39.80 2.54 -25.42
N ARG A 13 39.88 1.53 -24.55
CA ARG A 13 38.78 0.57 -24.40
C ARG A 13 37.65 1.31 -23.68
N PHE A 14 36.74 1.88 -24.46
CA PHE A 14 35.39 2.20 -24.01
C PHE A 14 34.73 0.90 -23.56
N CYS A 15 34.90 0.54 -22.29
CA CYS A 15 33.94 -0.29 -21.58
C CYS A 15 32.67 0.54 -21.52
N SER A 16 31.78 0.29 -22.48
CA SER A 16 30.38 0.64 -22.43
C SER A 16 29.79 0.10 -21.14
N THR A 17 29.85 0.92 -20.08
CA THR A 17 29.03 0.76 -18.90
C THR A 17 27.61 1.08 -19.33
N ILE A 18 26.95 0.07 -19.90
CA ILE A 18 25.50 0.04 -19.98
C ILE A 18 25.05 -0.12 -18.52
N VAL A 19 25.02 1.00 -17.80
CA VAL A 19 24.29 1.13 -16.54
C VAL A 19 22.83 1.12 -16.96
N LEU A 20 22.30 -0.08 -17.22
CA LEU A 20 20.88 -0.35 -17.11
C LEU A 20 20.55 -0.14 -15.63
N CYS A 21 20.37 1.13 -15.27
CA CYS A 21 19.72 1.52 -14.04
C CYS A 21 18.28 1.04 -14.23
N SER A 22 18.04 -0.23 -13.93
CA SER A 22 16.69 -0.76 -13.80
C SER A 22 15.99 0.18 -12.83
N LEU A 23 15.00 0.95 -13.31
CA LEU A 23 14.05 1.63 -12.46
C LEU A 23 13.33 0.53 -11.67
N SER A 24 13.94 0.11 -10.56
CA SER A 24 13.29 -0.75 -9.60
C SER A 24 12.21 0.11 -8.96
N LEU A 25 11.00 0.04 -9.51
CA LEU A 25 9.80 0.40 -8.76
C LEU A 25 9.89 -0.38 -7.44
N CYS A 26 10.22 0.33 -6.36
CA CYS A 26 10.43 -0.25 -5.05
C CYS A 26 9.08 -0.60 -4.43
N ALA A 27 8.49 -1.68 -4.95
CA ALA A 27 7.36 -2.36 -4.35
C ALA A 27 7.65 -2.59 -2.87
N SER A 28 6.90 -1.92 -2.01
CA SER A 28 7.02 -2.06 -0.56
C SER A 28 5.75 -2.67 0.00
N GLU A 29 5.89 -3.48 1.04
CA GLU A 29 4.75 -4.14 1.67
C GLU A 29 4.35 -3.38 2.94
N TYR A 30 3.05 -3.26 3.16
CA TYR A 30 2.45 -2.51 4.26
C TYR A 30 1.43 -3.37 4.98
N LEU A 31 1.33 -3.19 6.29
CA LEU A 31 0.24 -3.69 7.11
C LEU A 31 -0.75 -2.54 7.31
N ILE A 32 -1.99 -2.78 6.92
CA ILE A 32 -3.07 -1.82 7.08
C ILE A 32 -4.18 -2.45 7.90
N SER A 33 -4.64 -1.73 8.92
CA SER A 33 -5.86 -2.04 9.64
C SER A 33 -6.75 -0.81 9.71
N TYR A 34 -8.06 -1.05 9.67
CA TYR A 34 -9.07 -0.01 9.68
C TYR A 34 -10.19 -0.41 10.62
N LYS A 35 -10.63 0.51 11.47
CA LYS A 35 -11.72 0.29 12.40
C LYS A 35 -12.56 1.56 12.48
N TYR A 36 -13.87 1.41 12.31
CA TYR A 36 -14.79 2.49 12.64
C TYR A 36 -15.97 1.97 13.46
N ILE A 37 -16.47 2.84 14.33
CA ILE A 37 -17.49 2.54 15.32
C ILE A 37 -18.61 3.54 15.14
N VAL A 38 -19.81 3.02 14.91
CA VAL A 38 -21.06 3.78 14.85
C VAL A 38 -21.85 3.47 16.10
N LYS A 39 -22.23 4.51 16.85
CA LYS A 39 -23.13 4.39 18.00
C LYS A 39 -24.39 5.19 17.71
N ASP A 40 -25.56 4.56 17.81
CA ASP A 40 -26.86 5.22 17.63
C ASP A 40 -26.94 6.00 16.29
N ALA A 41 -26.49 5.35 15.21
CA ALA A 41 -26.35 5.92 13.85
C ALA A 41 -25.38 7.11 13.72
N ILE A 42 -24.59 7.43 14.75
CA ILE A 42 -23.58 8.50 14.73
C ILE A 42 -22.18 7.88 14.70
N LEU A 43 -21.29 8.40 13.85
CA LEU A 43 -19.89 8.02 13.84
C LEU A 43 -19.24 8.42 15.17
N TYR A 44 -18.84 7.43 15.96
CA TYR A 44 -18.24 7.64 17.27
C TYR A 44 -16.71 7.68 17.21
N ASN A 45 -16.12 6.79 16.40
CA ASN A 45 -14.68 6.72 16.25
C ASN A 45 -14.31 6.12 14.89
N GLU A 46 -13.20 6.58 14.34
CA GLU A 46 -12.58 6.06 13.13
C GLU A 46 -11.06 6.01 13.32
N THR A 47 -10.44 4.90 12.97
CA THR A 47 -9.00 4.70 13.14
C THR A 47 -8.44 3.93 11.96
N LEU A 48 -7.45 4.52 11.29
CA LEU A 48 -6.67 3.91 10.24
C LEU A 48 -5.22 3.78 10.72
N LEU A 49 -4.69 2.56 10.71
CA LEU A 49 -3.29 2.29 11.00
C LEU A 49 -2.60 1.78 9.75
N VAL A 50 -1.51 2.44 9.39
CA VAL A 50 -0.66 2.08 8.24
C VAL A 50 0.77 1.98 8.73
N SER A 51 1.39 0.83 8.53
CA SER A 51 2.80 0.61 8.85
C SER A 51 3.49 -0.19 7.76
N LYS A 52 4.80 0.04 7.57
CA LYS A 52 5.59 -0.75 6.65
C LYS A 52 5.83 -2.15 7.25
N SER A 53 5.67 -3.19 6.45
CA SER A 53 5.94 -4.55 6.90
C SER A 53 7.45 -4.76 7.06
N MET A 54 7.86 -5.30 8.20
CA MET A 54 9.25 -5.65 8.49
C MET A 54 9.67 -6.98 7.87
N LYS A 55 8.70 -7.79 7.43
CA LYS A 55 8.91 -9.11 6.82
C LYS A 55 8.15 -9.18 5.52
N LYS A 56 8.65 -9.98 4.57
CA LYS A 56 7.89 -10.29 3.37
C LYS A 56 6.58 -10.98 3.73
N CYS A 57 5.48 -10.47 3.20
CA CYS A 57 4.16 -11.03 3.31
C CYS A 57 3.99 -12.15 2.29
N SER A 58 3.28 -13.20 2.71
CA SER A 58 2.90 -14.29 1.83
C SER A 58 1.45 -14.12 1.39
N GLY A 59 1.14 -14.54 0.17
CA GLY A 59 -0.20 -14.45 -0.40
C GLY A 59 -0.16 -14.12 -1.88
N LYS A 60 -1.27 -14.39 -2.57
CA LYS A 60 -1.45 -13.92 -3.94
C LYS A 60 -2.10 -12.55 -3.89
N PRO A 61 -1.64 -11.59 -4.72
CA PRO A 61 -2.35 -10.32 -4.89
C PRO A 61 -3.75 -10.59 -5.44
N TYR A 62 -4.76 -9.95 -4.86
CA TYR A 62 -6.15 -10.01 -5.33
C TYR A 62 -6.81 -8.65 -5.14
N SER A 63 -7.55 -8.16 -6.14
CA SER A 63 -8.14 -6.82 -6.18
C SER A 63 -7.11 -5.69 -6.15
N GLU A 64 -7.12 -4.78 -7.13
CA GLU A 64 -6.19 -3.65 -7.14
C GLU A 64 -6.94 -2.32 -7.00
N LEU A 65 -6.33 -1.40 -6.25
CA LEU A 65 -6.73 0.00 -6.15
C LEU A 65 -5.62 0.87 -6.72
N LEU A 66 -5.98 1.80 -7.58
CA LEU A 66 -5.10 2.86 -8.07
C LEU A 66 -5.56 4.18 -7.47
N LEU A 67 -4.70 4.83 -6.70
CA LEU A 67 -4.93 6.15 -6.12
C LEU A 67 -4.03 7.18 -6.78
N ALA A 68 -4.52 8.40 -7.04
CA ALA A 68 -3.68 9.48 -7.53
C ALA A 68 -2.66 9.88 -6.45
N SER A 69 -1.35 9.84 -6.76
CA SER A 69 -0.33 10.19 -5.78
C SER A 69 -0.06 11.69 -5.72
N ASN A 70 -0.33 12.45 -6.79
CA ASN A 70 -0.11 13.90 -6.86
C ASN A 70 1.30 14.31 -6.37
N ASN A 71 2.33 13.61 -6.86
CA ASN A 71 3.74 13.78 -6.45
C ASN A 71 4.02 13.52 -4.95
N GLN A 72 3.12 12.83 -4.24
CA GLN A 72 3.38 12.37 -2.88
C GLN A 72 4.08 11.01 -2.89
N ASN A 73 5.11 10.87 -2.04
CA ASN A 73 5.86 9.63 -1.88
C ASN A 73 5.49 8.88 -0.58
N ASP A 74 4.56 9.43 0.20
CA ASP A 74 4.11 8.85 1.47
C ASP A 74 2.71 8.26 1.32
N LEU A 75 2.58 6.95 1.55
CA LEU A 75 1.32 6.22 1.42
C LEU A 75 0.21 6.78 2.31
N LYS A 76 0.51 7.23 3.54
CA LYS A 76 -0.50 7.79 4.44
C LYS A 76 -1.07 9.08 3.88
N LYS A 77 -0.22 9.93 3.29
CA LYS A 77 -0.67 11.15 2.61
C LYS A 77 -1.52 10.85 1.38
N ILE A 78 -1.12 9.86 0.59
CA ILE A 78 -1.88 9.44 -0.60
C ILE A 78 -3.26 8.91 -0.20
N ILE A 79 -3.34 8.06 0.83
CA ILE A 79 -4.62 7.57 1.35
C ILE A 79 -5.47 8.73 1.90
N ALA A 80 -4.87 9.68 2.61
CA ALA A 80 -5.61 10.84 3.13
C ALA A 80 -6.18 11.73 2.03
N LEU A 81 -5.45 11.93 0.92
CA LEU A 81 -5.91 12.69 -0.25
C LEU A 81 -7.04 11.99 -1.01
N ASN A 82 -7.04 10.65 -1.02
CA ASN A 82 -8.02 9.84 -1.73
C ASN A 82 -8.85 9.00 -0.74
N SER A 83 -9.25 9.59 0.38
CA SER A 83 -9.83 8.85 1.51
C SER A 83 -11.12 8.13 1.13
N SER A 84 -12.02 8.79 0.40
CA SER A 84 -13.29 8.20 -0.06
C SER A 84 -13.05 6.94 -0.89
N GLU A 85 -12.18 7.03 -1.91
CA GLU A 85 -11.86 5.90 -2.80
C GLU A 85 -11.21 4.75 -2.03
N PHE A 86 -10.34 5.08 -1.08
CA PHE A 86 -9.70 4.09 -0.23
C PHE A 86 -10.69 3.40 0.70
N ILE A 87 -11.59 4.13 1.37
CA ILE A 87 -12.60 3.53 2.25
C ILE A 87 -13.57 2.65 1.48
N ASP A 88 -14.05 3.09 0.31
CA ASP A 88 -14.91 2.29 -0.56
C ASP A 88 -14.23 0.99 -1.00
N TYR A 89 -12.93 1.08 -1.29
CA TYR A 89 -12.13 -0.09 -1.61
C TYR A 89 -12.02 -1.05 -0.42
N ILE A 90 -11.71 -0.55 0.77
CA ILE A 90 -11.63 -1.34 1.99
C ILE A 90 -12.98 -2.00 2.30
N HIS A 91 -14.11 -1.33 2.04
CA HIS A 91 -15.44 -1.91 2.17
C HIS A 91 -15.66 -3.08 1.20
N LYS A 92 -15.20 -2.96 -0.05
CA LYS A 92 -15.28 -4.03 -1.07
C LYS A 92 -14.40 -5.24 -0.74
N LEU A 93 -13.30 -5.06 0.01
CA LEU A 93 -12.47 -6.18 0.47
C LEU A 93 -13.16 -7.05 1.52
N GLY A 94 -14.25 -6.56 2.12
CA GLY A 94 -14.99 -7.24 3.17
C GLY A 94 -14.50 -6.85 4.56
N LEU A 95 -15.40 -6.24 5.33
CA LEU A 95 -15.15 -5.86 6.72
C LEU A 95 -15.81 -6.86 7.67
N HIS A 96 -15.12 -7.15 8.78
CA HIS A 96 -15.74 -7.85 9.88
C HIS A 96 -16.71 -6.90 10.59
N VAL A 97 -17.98 -7.28 10.67
CA VAL A 97 -19.04 -6.50 11.31
C VAL A 97 -19.41 -7.13 12.64
N GLU A 98 -19.34 -6.34 13.71
CA GLU A 98 -19.85 -6.68 15.02
C GLU A 98 -20.97 -5.68 15.35
N HIS A 99 -22.17 -6.18 15.67
CA HIS A 99 -23.32 -5.36 16.05
C HIS A 99 -23.78 -5.73 17.46
N LYS A 100 -24.03 -4.71 18.28
CA LYS A 100 -24.57 -4.84 19.64
C LYS A 100 -25.73 -3.89 19.80
N GLU A 101 -26.82 -4.37 20.37
CA GLU A 101 -27.99 -3.57 20.70
C GLU A 101 -28.36 -3.81 22.17
N THR A 102 -28.72 -2.74 22.87
CA THR A 102 -29.21 -2.79 24.25
C THR A 102 -30.48 -1.95 24.36
N ASN A 103 -31.51 -2.52 24.98
CA ASN A 103 -32.75 -1.82 25.33
C ASN A 103 -32.82 -1.72 26.85
N ILE A 104 -32.84 -0.49 27.37
CA ILE A 104 -32.99 -0.22 28.81
C ILE A 104 -34.07 0.85 28.96
N ASN A 105 -35.10 0.58 29.77
CA ASN A 105 -36.21 1.51 30.01
C ASN A 105 -36.84 2.07 28.72
N LEU A 106 -37.05 1.21 27.70
CA LEU A 106 -37.58 1.59 26.38
C LEU A 106 -36.67 2.53 25.56
N GLN A 107 -35.43 2.75 26.01
CA GLN A 107 -34.40 3.44 25.23
C GLN A 107 -33.51 2.39 24.55
N ASN A 108 -33.47 2.45 23.22
CA ASN A 108 -32.58 1.63 22.42
C ASN A 108 -31.23 2.35 22.28
N SER A 109 -30.15 1.61 22.50
CA SER A 109 -28.82 2.00 22.05
C SER A 109 -28.25 0.89 21.18
N SER A 110 -27.64 1.27 20.07
CA SER A 110 -26.99 0.36 19.14
C SER A 110 -25.54 0.77 18.93
N THR A 111 -24.66 -0.20 18.81
CA THR A 111 -23.25 0.01 18.46
C THR A 111 -22.87 -0.98 17.37
N THR A 112 -22.43 -0.47 16.24
CA THR A 112 -21.90 -1.27 15.13
C THR A 112 -20.42 -0.95 14.98
N THR A 113 -19.58 -1.98 15.00
CA THR A 113 -18.15 -1.88 14.77
C THR A 113 -17.81 -2.60 13.48
N LEU A 114 -17.19 -1.89 12.55
CA LEU A 114 -16.63 -2.49 11.33
C LEU A 114 -15.12 -2.47 11.41
N THR A 115 -14.51 -3.62 11.10
CA THR A 115 -13.07 -3.82 11.24
C THR A 115 -12.50 -4.51 10.02
N LEU A 116 -11.53 -3.86 9.37
CA LEU A 116 -10.57 -4.53 8.51
C LEU A 116 -9.48 -5.09 9.42
N ARG A 117 -9.42 -6.41 9.55
CA ARG A 117 -8.31 -7.07 10.24
C ARG A 117 -7.00 -6.69 9.57
N THR A 118 -5.92 -6.64 10.35
CA THR A 118 -4.59 -6.30 9.83
C THR A 118 -4.26 -7.15 8.61
N THR A 119 -4.29 -6.50 7.45
CA THR A 119 -4.14 -7.13 6.15
C THR A 119 -2.85 -6.61 5.54
N CYS A 120 -2.10 -7.50 4.89
CA CYS A 120 -0.90 -7.08 4.20
C CYS A 120 -1.22 -6.62 2.78
N PHE A 121 -0.63 -5.52 2.37
CA PHE A 121 -0.77 -4.93 1.06
C PHE A 121 0.59 -4.80 0.41
N LYS A 122 0.68 -5.20 -0.85
CA LYS A 122 1.75 -4.77 -1.74
C LYS A 122 1.40 -3.38 -2.25
N VAL A 123 2.35 -2.45 -2.14
CA VAL A 123 2.18 -1.06 -2.55
C VAL A 123 3.30 -0.67 -3.49
N ASP A 124 2.91 -0.30 -4.71
CA ASP A 124 3.81 0.22 -5.73
C ASP A 124 3.54 1.72 -5.89
N LEU A 125 4.49 2.55 -5.45
CA LEU A 125 4.40 4.01 -5.51
C LEU A 125 5.11 4.53 -6.75
N ASN A 126 4.46 5.44 -7.47
CA ASN A 126 5.02 6.21 -8.58
C ASN A 126 4.58 7.70 -8.46
N ASP A 127 5.18 8.57 -9.26
CA ASP A 127 4.94 10.03 -9.25
C ASP A 127 3.49 10.41 -9.56
N SER A 128 2.78 9.57 -10.32
CA SER A 128 1.38 9.82 -10.71
C SER A 128 0.35 9.03 -9.90
N PHE A 129 0.67 7.80 -9.51
CA PHE A 129 -0.27 6.91 -8.84
C PHE A 129 0.39 5.98 -7.82
N ALA A 130 -0.40 5.58 -6.82
CA ALA A 130 -0.10 4.49 -5.91
C ALA A 130 -0.99 3.30 -6.26
N ARG A 131 -0.38 2.14 -6.54
CA ARG A 131 -1.09 0.87 -6.66
C ARG A 131 -1.08 0.16 -5.31
N ILE A 132 -2.26 -0.16 -4.78
CA ILE A 132 -2.45 -0.84 -3.50
C ILE A 132 -3.17 -2.16 -3.76
N THR A 133 -2.58 -3.27 -3.33
CA THR A 133 -3.11 -4.61 -3.60
C THR A 133 -2.96 -5.51 -2.37
N PRO A 134 -4.05 -6.01 -1.75
CA PRO A 134 -3.94 -6.91 -0.62
C PRO A 134 -3.37 -8.25 -1.05
N LEU A 135 -2.67 -8.87 -0.11
CA LEU A 135 -2.08 -10.19 -0.22
C LEU A 135 -2.89 -11.13 0.68
N GLY A 136 -3.51 -12.14 0.06
CA GLY A 136 -4.36 -13.10 0.75
C GLY A 136 -4.06 -14.52 0.35
N LYS A 137 -4.54 -15.46 1.16
CA LYS A 137 -4.78 -16.82 0.67
C LYS A 137 -6.01 -16.71 -0.21
N GLY A 138 -5.87 -16.95 -1.50
CA GLY A 138 -6.99 -16.79 -2.45
C GLY A 138 -8.11 -17.76 -2.11
N GLU A 139 -9.07 -17.30 -1.33
CA GLU A 139 -10.38 -17.90 -1.11
C GLU A 139 -11.37 -16.74 -1.10
N ILE A 140 -12.15 -16.66 -2.18
CA ILE A 140 -13.39 -15.88 -2.27
C ILE A 140 -14.51 -16.83 -1.88
#